data_AF-A0A0M0G924-F1
#
_entry.id   AF-A0A0M0G924-F1
#
_cell.length_a   1.000
_cell.length_b   1.000
_cell.length_c   1.000
_cell.angle_alpha   90.00
_cell.angle_beta   90.00
_cell.angle_gamma   90.00
#
_symmetry.space_group_name_H-M   'P 1'
#
loop_
_entity.id
_entity.type
_entity.pdbx_description
1 polymer ?
#
loop_
_entity_poly.entity_id
_entity_poly.type
_entity_poly.pdbx_seq_one_letter_code
_entity_poly.pdbx_strand_id
1 'polypeptide(L)'
;MEDYLEKSLEEWKEDISEVLDQINNEYEDVKKELKVYSYKYGITKQVIQSTVNEEIIDNIREMYHKPFEEKYNELKEYIRDLDEKRKVFQMFVNKIDEVKKKEAPRTDLAAAYK
;
A
#
# COMPACT_ATOMS: atom_id res chain seq x y z
N MET A 1 -9.38 -18.33 -30.98
CA MET A 1 -9.33 -18.74 -29.55
C MET A 1 -8.23 -17.96 -28.84
N GLU A 2 -7.10 -17.74 -29.51
CA GLU A 2 -6.00 -16.88 -29.05
C GLU A 2 -6.43 -15.41 -28.81
N ASP A 3 -7.14 -14.75 -29.76
CA ASP A 3 -7.60 -13.36 -29.58
C ASP A 3 -8.54 -13.14 -28.37
N TYR A 4 -9.41 -14.11 -28.07
CA TYR A 4 -10.32 -14.01 -26.94
C TYR A 4 -9.55 -14.13 -25.61
N LEU A 5 -8.59 -15.05 -25.54
CA LEU A 5 -7.75 -15.25 -24.36
C LEU A 5 -6.86 -14.02 -24.12
N GLU A 6 -6.26 -13.45 -25.16
CA GLU A 6 -5.44 -12.24 -25.04
C GLU A 6 -6.27 -11.05 -24.56
N LYS A 7 -7.47 -10.85 -25.12
CA LYS A 7 -8.38 -9.78 -24.70
C LYS A 7 -8.79 -9.93 -23.23
N SER A 8 -9.15 -11.15 -22.82
CA SER A 8 -9.51 -11.43 -21.42
C SER A 8 -8.33 -11.22 -20.46
N LEU A 9 -7.10 -11.56 -20.84
CA LEU A 9 -5.92 -11.30 -20.03
C LEU A 9 -5.63 -9.80 -19.89
N GLU A 10 -5.86 -9.01 -20.94
CA GLU A 10 -5.70 -7.56 -20.88
C GLU A 10 -6.75 -6.91 -19.98
N GLU A 11 -8.03 -7.26 -20.16
CA GLU A 11 -9.12 -6.76 -19.31
C GLU A 11 -8.84 -7.08 -17.82
N TRP A 12 -8.40 -8.32 -17.54
CA TRP A 12 -8.08 -8.71 -16.17
C TRP A 12 -6.87 -7.96 -15.61
N LYS A 13 -5.89 -7.65 -16.45
CA LYS A 13 -4.74 -6.83 -16.06
C LYS A 13 -5.15 -5.40 -15.76
N GLU A 14 -6.01 -4.80 -16.58
CA GLU A 14 -6.54 -3.45 -16.37
C GLU A 14 -7.29 -3.37 -15.03
N ASP A 15 -8.22 -4.29 -14.77
CA ASP A 15 -8.99 -4.35 -13.52
C ASP A 15 -8.08 -4.47 -12.29
N ILE A 16 -7.10 -5.37 -12.34
CA ILE A 16 -6.15 -5.59 -11.23
C ILE A 16 -5.25 -4.36 -11.05
N SER A 17 -4.86 -3.70 -12.14
CA SER A 17 -4.02 -2.50 -12.09
C SER A 17 -4.79 -1.32 -11.49
N GLU A 18 -6.08 -1.18 -11.79
CA GLU A 18 -6.93 -0.15 -11.17
C GLU A 18 -6.99 -0.33 -9.65
N VAL A 19 -7.20 -1.57 -9.18
CA VAL A 19 -7.20 -1.86 -7.73
C VAL A 19 -5.82 -1.60 -7.13
N LEU A 20 -4.74 -1.96 -7.81
CA LEU A 20 -3.38 -1.67 -7.36
C LEU A 20 -3.13 -0.16 -7.21
N ASP A 21 -3.62 0.65 -8.14
CA ASP A 21 -3.50 2.11 -8.08
C ASP A 21 -4.32 2.70 -6.93
N GLN A 22 -5.51 2.18 -6.66
CA GLN A 22 -6.29 2.56 -5.48
C GLN A 22 -5.53 2.26 -4.18
N ILE A 23 -4.94 1.06 -4.07
CA ILE A 23 -4.11 0.68 -2.91
C ILE A 23 -2.88 1.59 -2.79
N ASN A 24 -2.23 1.94 -3.90
CA ASN A 24 -1.07 2.85 -3.92
C ASN A 24 -1.44 4.25 -3.41
N ASN A 25 -2.59 4.77 -3.83
CA ASN A 25 -3.07 6.08 -3.38
C ASN A 25 -3.40 6.07 -1.88
N GLU A 26 -4.12 5.05 -1.43
CA GLU A 26 -4.44 4.88 -0.01
C GLU A 26 -3.16 4.76 0.83
N TYR A 27 -2.17 3.99 0.37
CA TYR A 27 -0.87 3.85 1.03
C TYR A 27 -0.19 5.20 1.25
N GLU A 28 -0.12 6.05 0.22
CA GLU A 28 0.53 7.35 0.34
C GLU A 28 -0.27 8.31 1.25
N ASP A 29 -1.59 8.22 1.28
CA ASP A 29 -2.42 9.02 2.19
C ASP A 29 -2.25 8.59 3.65
N VAL A 30 -2.29 7.29 3.94
CA VAL A 30 -2.04 6.74 5.28
C VAL A 30 -0.62 7.08 5.75
N LYS A 31 0.37 7.08 4.85
CA LYS A 31 1.74 7.46 5.16
C LYS A 31 1.89 8.94 5.51
N LYS A 32 1.16 9.83 4.83
CA LYS A 32 1.08 11.25 5.23
C LYS A 32 0.45 11.39 6.61
N GLU A 33 -0.65 10.68 6.87
CA GLU A 33 -1.33 10.69 8.17
C GLU A 33 -0.42 10.17 9.29
N LEU A 34 0.29 9.06 9.05
CA LEU A 34 1.25 8.50 9.98
C LEU A 34 2.33 9.51 10.35
N LYS A 35 2.83 10.28 9.38
CA LYS A 35 3.80 11.36 9.63
C LYS A 35 3.22 12.44 10.55
N VAL A 36 1.97 12.83 10.35
CA VAL A 36 1.27 13.79 11.23
C VAL A 36 1.15 13.25 12.65
N TYR A 37 0.71 12.00 12.82
CA TYR A 37 0.58 11.39 14.15
C TYR A 37 1.94 11.15 14.82
N SER A 38 2.98 10.83 14.06
CA SER A 38 4.36 10.78 14.56
C SER A 38 4.79 12.12 15.16
N TYR A 39 4.48 13.24 14.50
CA TYR A 39 4.78 14.57 15.04
C TYR A 39 3.93 14.91 16.25
N LYS A 40 2.61 14.67 16.20
CA LYS A 40 1.70 14.90 17.33
C LYS A 40 2.16 14.14 18.58
N TYR A 41 2.46 12.86 18.44
CA TYR A 41 2.98 12.02 19.52
C TYR A 41 4.34 12.54 20.03
N GLY A 42 5.26 12.91 19.13
CA GLY A 42 6.55 13.51 19.50
C GLY A 42 6.41 14.81 20.30
N ILE A 43 5.52 15.72 19.89
CA ILE A 43 5.25 16.97 20.59
C ILE A 43 4.70 16.68 21.99
N THR A 44 3.74 15.78 22.14
CA THR A 44 3.21 15.44 23.47
C THR A 44 4.28 14.88 24.41
N LYS A 45 5.26 14.10 23.91
CA LYS A 45 6.42 13.69 24.72
C LYS A 45 7.22 14.88 25.23
N GLN A 46 7.53 15.83 24.34
CA GLN A 46 8.30 17.02 24.70
C GLN A 46 7.55 17.87 25.73
N VAL A 47 6.25 18.09 25.54
CA VAL A 47 5.43 18.87 26.47
C VAL A 47 5.38 18.21 27.85
N ILE A 48 5.15 16.88 27.91
CA ILE A 48 5.18 16.11 29.17
C ILE A 48 6.53 16.27 29.86
N GLN A 49 7.65 16.16 29.13
CA GLN A 49 9.00 16.30 29.70
C GLN A 49 9.32 17.71 30.21
N SER A 50 8.75 18.74 29.59
CA SER A 50 8.96 20.14 29.99
C SER A 50 7.98 20.64 31.06
N THR A 51 6.95 19.87 31.40
CA THR A 51 5.94 20.24 32.38
C THR A 51 6.32 19.71 33.75
N VAL A 52 6.09 20.51 34.81
CA VAL A 52 6.40 20.14 36.21
C VAL A 52 5.14 19.77 36.99
N ASN A 53 3.98 20.29 36.58
CA ASN A 53 2.70 20.01 37.22
C ASN A 53 2.17 18.63 36.81
N GLU A 54 2.11 17.69 37.76
CA GLU A 54 1.66 16.32 37.54
C GLU A 54 0.22 16.21 37.03
N GLU A 55 -0.70 17.05 37.52
CA GLU A 55 -2.09 17.05 37.06
C GLU A 55 -2.20 17.45 35.58
N ILE A 56 -1.39 18.43 35.14
CA ILE A 56 -1.33 18.81 33.72
C ILE A 56 -0.70 17.67 32.91
N ILE A 57 0.33 17.00 33.42
CA ILE A 57 0.97 15.87 32.75
C ILE A 57 -0.04 14.73 32.54
N ASP A 58 -0.80 14.38 33.56
CA ASP A 58 -1.77 13.28 33.47
C ASP A 58 -2.91 13.61 32.51
N ASN A 59 -3.43 14.83 32.54
CA ASN A 59 -4.40 15.29 31.55
C ASN A 59 -3.86 15.21 30.12
N ILE A 60 -2.62 15.65 29.87
CA ILE A 60 -1.99 15.56 28.54
C ILE A 60 -1.80 14.10 28.12
N ARG A 61 -1.41 13.24 29.06
CA ARG A 61 -1.22 11.81 28.79
C ARG A 61 -2.49 11.14 28.32
N GLU A 62 -3.60 11.40 28.99
CA GLU A 62 -4.88 10.76 28.69
C GLU A 62 -5.55 11.36 27.46
N MET A 63 -5.57 12.69 27.34
CA MET A 63 -6.31 13.35 26.26
C MET A 63 -5.58 13.33 24.92
N TYR A 64 -4.24 13.28 24.94
CA TYR A 64 -3.45 13.48 23.72
C TYR A 64 -2.40 12.40 23.51
N HIS A 65 -1.54 12.15 24.51
CA HIS A 65 -0.39 11.27 24.31
C HIS A 65 -0.78 9.84 23.94
N LYS A 66 -1.63 9.20 24.76
CA LYS A 66 -2.09 7.82 24.53
C LYS A 66 -2.90 7.72 23.23
N PRO A 67 -3.91 8.57 22.95
CA PRO A 67 -4.63 8.51 21.67
C PRO A 67 -3.73 8.70 20.45
N PHE A 68 -2.73 9.58 20.53
CA PHE A 68 -1.80 9.77 19.42
C PHE A 68 -0.86 8.58 19.23
N GLU A 69 -0.43 7.94 20.32
CA GLU A 69 0.35 6.70 20.27
C GLU A 69 -0.44 5.55 19.65
N GLU A 70 -1.66 5.33 20.13
CA GLU A 70 -2.56 4.29 19.65
C GLU A 70 -2.80 4.46 18.15
N LYS A 71 -3.18 5.67 17.72
CA LYS A 71 -3.41 5.93 16.30
C LYS A 71 -2.14 5.82 15.46
N TYR A 72 -0.99 6.25 15.98
CA TYR A 72 0.29 6.06 15.31
C TYR A 72 0.60 4.58 15.09
N ASN A 73 0.38 3.74 16.09
CA ASN A 73 0.61 2.30 15.99
C ASN A 73 -0.39 1.62 15.05
N GLU A 74 -1.67 2.00 15.11
CA GLU A 74 -2.71 1.53 14.18
C GLU A 74 -2.33 1.83 12.72
N LEU A 75 -1.93 3.07 12.43
CA LEU A 75 -1.51 3.49 11.09
C LEU A 75 -0.26 2.73 10.61
N LYS A 76 0.67 2.37 11.51
CA LYS A 76 1.84 1.56 11.15
C LYS A 76 1.48 0.15 10.73
N GLU A 77 0.58 -0.50 11.46
CA GLU A 77 0.10 -1.82 11.08
C GLU A 77 -0.70 -1.74 9.77
N TYR A 78 -1.53 -0.71 9.60
CA TYR A 78 -2.29 -0.55 8.37
C TYR A 78 -1.40 -0.35 7.13
N ILE A 79 -0.30 0.40 7.24
CA ILE A 79 0.71 0.52 6.18
C ILE A 79 1.30 -0.85 5.81
N ARG A 80 1.54 -1.73 6.79
CA ARG A 80 2.09 -3.07 6.54
C ARG A 80 1.11 -3.91 5.74
N ASP A 81 -0.17 -3.89 6.12
CA ASP A 81 -1.23 -4.59 5.40
C ASP A 81 -1.35 -4.08 3.95
N LEU A 82 -1.29 -2.76 3.75
CA LEU A 82 -1.29 -2.16 2.41
C LEU A 82 -0.05 -2.59 1.60
N ASP A 83 1.15 -2.61 2.19
CA ASP A 83 2.36 -3.08 1.51
C ASP A 83 2.26 -4.55 1.10
N GLU A 84 1.64 -5.41 1.91
CA GLU A 84 1.36 -6.80 1.55
C GLU A 84 0.38 -6.90 0.38
N LYS A 85 -0.73 -6.16 0.43
CA LYS A 85 -1.69 -6.08 -0.68
C LYS A 85 -1.01 -5.62 -1.97
N ARG A 86 -0.20 -4.54 -1.93
CA ARG A 86 0.54 -4.04 -3.10
C ARG A 86 1.42 -5.11 -3.72
N LYS A 87 2.16 -5.87 -2.91
CA LYS A 87 3.01 -6.97 -3.39
C LYS A 87 2.18 -8.05 -4.11
N VAL A 88 1.04 -8.43 -3.53
CA VAL A 88 0.15 -9.45 -4.11
C VAL A 88 -0.41 -8.99 -5.45
N PHE A 89 -0.96 -7.78 -5.51
CA PHE A 89 -1.54 -7.24 -6.74
C PHE A 89 -0.47 -7.02 -7.82
N GLN A 90 0.70 -6.50 -7.46
CA GLN A 90 1.83 -6.39 -8.40
C GLN A 90 2.28 -7.77 -8.92
N MET A 91 2.28 -8.79 -8.07
CA MET A 91 2.61 -10.16 -8.49
C MET A 91 1.60 -10.69 -9.51
N PHE A 92 0.30 -10.40 -9.36
CA PHE A 92 -0.71 -10.77 -10.35
C PHE A 92 -0.48 -10.07 -11.70
N VAL A 93 -0.24 -8.76 -11.70
CA VAL A 93 0.07 -8.00 -12.93
C VAL A 93 1.29 -8.59 -13.63
N ASN A 94 2.36 -8.83 -12.88
CA ASN A 94 3.58 -9.44 -13.41
C ASN A 94 3.31 -10.84 -13.99
N LYS A 95 2.43 -11.61 -13.34
CA LYS A 95 2.11 -12.96 -13.80
C LYS A 95 1.35 -12.94 -15.13
N ILE A 96 0.43 -12.01 -15.30
CA ILE A 96 -0.27 -11.83 -16.58
C ILE A 96 0.73 -11.47 -17.68
N ASP A 97 1.64 -10.52 -17.41
CA ASP A 97 2.69 -10.13 -18.35
C ASP A 97 3.61 -11.30 -18.73
N GLU A 98 3.96 -12.17 -17.78
CA GLU A 98 4.73 -13.39 -18.06
C GLU A 98 3.99 -14.36 -18.98
N VAL A 99 2.68 -14.55 -18.77
CA VAL A 99 1.85 -15.43 -19.60
C VAL A 99 1.78 -14.88 -21.03
N LYS A 100 1.47 -13.59 -21.18
CA LYS A 100 1.45 -12.92 -22.50
C LYS A 100 2.78 -13.05 -23.23
N LYS A 101 3.92 -12.88 -22.54
CA LYS A 101 5.27 -13.04 -23.11
C LYS A 101 5.60 -14.47 -23.53
N LYS A 102 5.07 -15.49 -22.84
CA LYS A 102 5.29 -16.90 -23.19
C LYS A 102 4.44 -17.35 -24.38
N GLU A 103 3.30 -16.69 -24.60
CA GLU A 103 2.41 -16.97 -25.74
C GLU A 103 2.85 -16.24 -27.02
N ALA A 104 3.64 -15.17 -26.92
CA ALA A 104 4.25 -14.49 -28.07
C ALA A 104 5.72 -14.94 -28.31
N PRO A 105 6.13 -15.55 -29.44
CA PRO A 105 5.48 -16.45 -30.39
C PRO A 105 6.14 -17.86 -30.40
N ARG A 106 5.32 -18.92 -30.43
CA ARG A 106 5.72 -20.23 -31.01
C ARG A 106 5.43 -20.30 -32.52
N THR A 107 4.97 -19.20 -33.10
CA THR A 107 4.37 -19.08 -34.43
C THR A 107 5.35 -18.68 -35.55
N ASP A 108 6.56 -18.24 -35.23
CA ASP A 108 7.53 -17.77 -36.26
C ASP A 108 8.42 -18.86 -36.89
N LEU A 109 8.38 -20.10 -36.41
CA LEU A 109 9.19 -21.18 -37.00
C LEU A 109 8.52 -21.89 -38.19
N ALA A 110 7.22 -21.69 -38.40
CA ALA A 110 6.49 -22.32 -39.50
C ALA A 110 6.49 -21.50 -40.81
N ALA A 111 6.80 -20.19 -40.74
CA ALA A 111 6.85 -19.30 -41.91
C ALA A 111 8.24 -19.28 -42.60
N ALA A 112 9.28 -19.83 -41.97
CA ALA A 112 10.65 -19.85 -42.51
C ALA A 112 10.96 -21.04 -43.44
N TYR A 113 9.98 -21.92 -43.71
CA TYR A 113 10.15 -23.13 -44.55
C TYR A 113 9.07 -23.28 -45.65
N LYS A 114 8.62 -22.18 -46.26
CA LYS A 114 7.78 -22.22 -47.46
C LYS A 114 8.32 -21.36 -48.59
#